data_AF-A0A0K0EG22-F1
#
_entry.id   AF-A0A0K0EG22-F1
#
_cell.length_a   1.000
_cell.length_b   1.000
_cell.length_c   1.000
_cell.angle_alpha   90.00
_cell.angle_beta   90.00
_cell.angle_gamma   90.00
#
_symmetry.space_group_name_H-M   'P 1'
#
loop_
_entity.id
_entity.type
_entity.pdbx_description
1 polymer ?
#
loop_
_entity_poly.entity_id
_entity_poly.type
_entity_poly.pdbx_seq_one_letter_code
_entity_poly.pdbx_strand_id
1 'polypeptide(L)' 'MEKIEIRAVIKYFFIKGLSPTEIKADLDGTLGDSAPSFATVKNWVAEFKRGRTSTKDADVLADQQLQQMKLSKKSIK' A
#
# COMPACT_ATOMS: atom_id res chain seq x y z
N MET A 1 -9.87 -9.00 -9.05
CA MET A 1 -8.66 -8.16 -9.17
C MET A 1 -7.80 -8.42 -7.95
N GLU A 2 -6.51 -8.70 -8.14
CA GLU A 2 -5.59 -9.00 -7.06
C GLU A 2 -5.38 -7.78 -6.15
N LYS A 3 -5.06 -8.01 -4.88
CA LYS A 3 -4.88 -6.92 -3.90
C LYS A 3 -3.82 -5.91 -4.36
N ILE A 4 -2.76 -6.39 -5.01
CA ILE A 4 -1.67 -5.55 -5.53
C ILE A 4 -2.14 -4.62 -6.65
N GLU A 5 -3.05 -5.08 -7.51
CA GLU A 5 -3.60 -4.32 -8.62
C GLU A 5 -4.51 -3.20 -8.09
N ILE A 6 -5.40 -3.52 -7.13
CA ILE A 6 -6.26 -2.54 -6.47
C ILE A 6 -5.41 -1.44 -5.82
N ARG A 7 -4.32 -1.81 -5.14
CA ARG A 7 -3.40 -0.84 -4.50
C ARG A 7 -2.67 0.03 -5.52
N ALA A 8 -2.32 -0.50 -6.69
CA ALA A 8 -1.73 0.27 -7.78
C ALA A 8 -2.71 1.31 -8.32
N VAL A 9 -3.99 0.95 -8.46
CA VAL A 9 -5.06 1.88 -8.86
C VAL A 9 -5.25 2.99 -7.81
N ILE A 10 -5.32 2.64 -6.52
CA ILE A 10 -5.38 3.65 -5.44
C ILE A 10 -4.18 4.59 -5.50
N LYS A 11 -2.97 4.06 -5.74
CA LYS A 11 -1.75 4.87 -5.87
C LYS A 11 -1.83 5.84 -7.04
N TYR A 12 -2.31 5.37 -8.20
CA TYR A 12 -2.50 6.21 -9.37
C TYR A 12 -3.46 7.37 -9.09
N PHE A 13 -4.61 7.11 -8.47
CA PHE A 13 -5.56 8.17 -8.11
C PHE A 13 -5.05 9.12 -7.03
N PHE A 14 -4.28 8.63 -6.05
CA PHE A 14 -3.60 9.48 -5.08
C PHE A 14 -2.64 10.46 -5.76
N ILE A 15 -1.84 9.99 -6.74
CA ILE A 15 -0.92 10.85 -7.51
C ILE A 15 -1.70 11.89 -8.31
N LYS A 16 -2.89 11.55 -8.83
CA LYS A 16 -3.80 12.49 -9.48
C LYS A 16 -4.44 13.51 -8.52
N GLY A 17 -4.25 13.38 -7.21
CA GLY A 17 -4.76 14.31 -6.20
C GLY A 17 -6.18 14.02 -5.72
N LEU A 18 -6.75 12.85 -6.03
CA LEU A 18 -8.09 12.50 -5.58
C LEU A 18 -8.13 12.23 -4.07
N SER A 19 -9.23 12.62 -3.44
CA SER A 19 -9.54 12.28 -2.05
C SER A 19 -9.90 10.79 -1.90
N PRO A 20 -9.74 10.19 -0.71
CA PRO A 20 -10.16 8.81 -0.47
C PRO A 20 -11.63 8.53 -0.83
N THR A 21 -12.51 9.52 -0.69
CA THR A 21 -13.94 9.39 -0.98
C THR A 21 -14.18 9.31 -2.50
N GLU A 22 -13.51 10.15 -3.30
CA GLU A 22 -13.58 10.08 -4.77
C GLU A 22 -13.01 8.76 -5.28
N ILE A 23 -11.89 8.31 -4.72
CA ILE A 23 -11.29 7.02 -5.06
C ILE A 23 -12.26 5.88 -4.76
N LYS A 24 -12.95 5.91 -3.60
CA LYS A 24 -13.93 4.88 -3.25
C LYS A 24 -15.12 4.88 -4.21
N ALA A 25 -15.66 6.05 -4.55
CA ALA A 25 -16.77 6.16 -5.48
C ALA A 25 -16.42 5.61 -6.88
N ASP A 26 -15.22 5.90 -7.38
CA ASP A 26 -14.73 5.38 -8.67
C ASP A 26 -14.56 3.85 -8.64
N LEU A 27 -13.93 3.34 -7.58
CA LEU A 27 -13.75 1.89 -7.39
C LEU A 27 -15.09 1.16 -7.23
N ASP A 28 -16.07 1.76 -6.55
CA ASP A 28 -17.41 1.19 -6.41
C ASP A 28 -18.17 1.16 -7.73
N GLY A 29 -18.10 2.26 -8.50
CA GLY A 29 -18.72 2.33 -9.82
C GLY A 29 -18.12 1.34 -10.81
N THR A 30 -16.84 1.01 -10.68
CA THR A 30 -16.13 0.11 -11.60
C THR A 30 -16.17 -1.36 -11.17
N LEU A 31 -16.00 -1.63 -9.87
CA LEU A 31 -15.81 -2.99 -9.34
C LEU A 31 -17.03 -3.54 -8.59
N GLY A 32 -18.00 -2.69 -8.23
CA GLY A 32 -19.20 -3.09 -7.49
C GLY A 32 -18.86 -3.86 -6.22
N ASP A 33 -19.41 -5.07 -6.07
CA ASP A 33 -19.19 -5.93 -4.90
C ASP A 33 -17.72 -6.39 -4.73
N SER A 34 -16.91 -6.31 -5.78
CA SER A 34 -15.48 -6.62 -5.72
C SER A 34 -14.62 -5.44 -5.27
N ALA A 35 -15.22 -4.28 -5.01
CA ALA A 35 -14.50 -3.08 -4.59
C ALA A 35 -13.91 -3.25 -3.17
N PRO A 36 -12.72 -2.68 -2.90
CA PRO A 36 -12.16 -2.69 -1.56
C PRO A 36 -13.02 -1.88 -0.59
N SER A 37 -12.96 -2.22 0.69
CA SER A 37 -13.60 -1.42 1.74
C SER A 37 -13.02 -0.01 1.79
N PHE A 38 -13.83 0.97 2.25
CA PHE A 38 -13.35 2.35 2.41
C PHE A 38 -12.16 2.47 3.37
N ALA A 39 -12.13 1.65 4.41
CA ALA A 39 -11.00 1.56 5.33
C ALA A 39 -9.69 1.17 4.61
N THR A 40 -9.77 0.24 3.67
CA THR A 40 -8.63 -0.17 2.84
C THR A 40 -8.11 1.01 2.00
N VAL A 41 -9.01 1.76 1.35
CA VAL A 41 -8.65 2.95 0.57
C VAL A 41 -7.96 4.00 1.45
N LYS A 42 -8.54 4.33 2.60
CA LYS A 42 -7.96 5.31 3.54
C LYS A 42 -6.57 4.89 4.03
N ASN A 43 -6.40 3.62 4.38
CA ASN A 43 -5.12 3.10 4.84
C ASN A 43 -4.04 3.25 3.77
N TRP A 44 -4.32 2.85 2.53
CA TRP A 44 -3.33 2.97 1.44
C TRP A 44 -3.02 4.42 1.09
N VAL A 45 -4.02 5.31 1.04
CA VAL A 45 -3.79 6.74 0.84
C VAL A 45 -2.92 7.32 1.97
N ALA A 46 -3.13 6.92 3.22
CA ALA A 46 -2.29 7.35 4.34
C ALA A 46 -0.84 6.86 4.20
N GLU A 47 -0.63 5.63 3.76
CA GLU A 47 0.70 5.08 3.48
C GLU A 47 1.42 5.81 2.34
N PHE A 48 0.71 6.16 1.27
CA PHE A 48 1.29 6.96 0.18
C PHE A 48 1.61 8.39 0.61
N LYS A 49 0.77 9.01 1.47
CA LYS A 49 1.09 10.29 2.11
C LYS A 49 2.35 10.23 2.99
N ARG A 50 2.61 9.08 3.62
CA ARG A 50 3.84 8.81 4.39
C ARG A 50 5.08 8.55 3.52
N GLY A 51 4.93 8.60 2.18
CA GLY A 51 6.04 8.41 1.24
C GLY A 51 6.30 6.95 0.86
N ARG A 52 5.40 6.01 1.20
CA ARG A 52 5.52 4.63 0.70
C ARG A 52 5.38 4.62 -0.83
N THR A 53 6.30 3.96 -1.52
CA THR A 53 6.24 3.80 -2.98
C THR A 53 5.83 2.39 -3.43
N SER A 54 5.97 1.38 -2.56
CA SER A 54 5.56 -0.01 -2.86
C SER A 54 4.06 -0.24 -2.66
N THR A 55 3.48 -1.05 -3.53
CA THR A 55 2.10 -1.57 -3.42
C THR A 55 2.05 -3.02 -2.90
N LYS A 56 3.22 -3.65 -2.75
CA LYS A 56 3.36 -4.95 -2.09
C LYS A 56 3.24 -4.77 -0.59
N ASP A 57 2.76 -5.82 0.09
CA ASP A 57 2.95 -5.88 1.54
C ASP A 57 4.44 -5.88 1.84
N ALA A 58 4.83 -5.27 2.98
CA ALA A 58 6.19 -5.44 3.47
C ALA A 58 6.38 -6.95 3.66
N ASP A 59 7.28 -7.53 2.88
CA ASP A 59 7.62 -8.92 3.04
C ASP A 59 8.31 -9.00 4.42
N VAL A 60 7.55 -9.44 5.43
CA VAL A 60 8.01 -9.50 6.83
C VAL A 60 9.31 -10.29 6.94
N LEU A 61 9.54 -11.22 6.01
CA LEU A 61 10.77 -11.99 5.88
C LEU A 61 11.94 -11.11 5.43
N ALA A 62 11.75 -10.17 4.51
CA ALA A 62 12.81 -9.27 4.04
C ALA A 62 13.21 -8.26 5.12
N ASP A 63 12.24 -7.72 5.88
CA ASP A 63 12.54 -6.83 7.01
C ASP A 63 13.23 -7.60 8.15
N GLN A 64 12.82 -8.85 8.42
CA GLN A 64 13.48 -9.72 9.38
C GLN A 64 14.90 -10.08 8.94
N GLN A 65 15.12 -10.45 7.68
CA GLN A 65 16.45 -10.72 7.12
C GLN A 65 17.35 -9.48 7.23
N LEU A 66 16.81 -8.29 6.95
CA LEU A 66 17.54 -7.02 7.05
C LEU A 66 17.90 -6.69 8.50
N GLN A 67 17.00 -6.95 9.46
CA GLN A 67 17.30 -6.81 10.88
C GLN A 67 18.39 -7.79 11.33
N GLN A 68 18.33 -9.06 10.91
CA GLN A 68 19.35 -10.06 11.23
C GLN A 68 20.72 -9.68 10.63
N MET A 69 20.76 -9.18 9.39
CA MET A 69 22.00 -8.69 8.77
C MET A 69 22.58 -7.47 9.50
N LYS A 70 21.74 -6.56 9.99
CA LYS A 70 22.18 -5.38 10.77
C LYS A 70 22.76 -5.79 12.13
N LEU A 71 22.16 -6.76 12.81
CA LEU A 71 22.65 -7.29 14.09
C LEU A 71 23.97 -8.04 13.94
N SER A 72 24.12 -8.86 12.88
CA SER A 72 25.36 -9.58 12.57
C SER A 72 26.54 -8.63 12.34
N LYS A 73 26.35 -7.56 11.54
CA LYS A 73 27.41 -6.57 11.27
C LYS A 73 27.85 -5.78 12.51
N LYS A 74 26.95 -5.61 13.49
CA LYS A 74 27.24 -4.91 14.75
C LYS A 74 28.10 -5.76 15.69
N SER A 75 28.07 -7.08 15.58
CA SER A 75 28.86 -8.00 16.41
C SER A 75 30.29 -8.22 15.91
N ILE A 76 30.62 -7.71 14.72
CA ILE A 76 31.95 -7.83 14.08
C ILE A 76 32.78 -6.53 14.26
N LYS A 77 32.17 -5.46 14.78
CA LYS A 77 32.86 -4.24 15.24
C LYS A 77 33.08 -4.30 16.74
#